data_AF-A0A1X9MH39-F1
#
_entry.id   AF-A0A1X9MH39-F1
#
_cell.length_a   1.000
_cell.length_b   1.000
_cell.length_c   1.000
_cell.angle_alpha   90.00
_cell.angle_beta   90.00
_cell.angle_gamma   90.00
#
_symmetry.space_group_name_H-M   'P 1'
#
loop_
_entity.id
_entity.type
_entity.pdbx_description
1 polymer ?
#
loop_
_entity_poly.entity_id
_entity_poly.type
_entity_poly.pdbx_seq_one_letter_code
_entity_poly.pdbx_strand_id
1 'polypeptide(L)'
;MPIKIPDHLPAKEILNEENIFVMDESRAYSQDIRPLKIVILNLMPIKEITETQLLRLLGNSPLQVEVSLLYPNTHVSKNTSHEHLHAFYKTFDEVKNQKFDGMIITGAPIEKLEFEAVTYWEELREIMNWSVDNVTSTLHICWGAQAGLYHHYGINKYRLDQKLFGVFDHTVEKQNVKLLRGFDDEFLAPHSRHTDVRREDIEQVNDLEVLSVSDEAGVYIVASKNGKQIFVTGHSEYDVTTLQEEYERDLEKGLKIDLPHNYFPQDNDKLPPRLRWRAHSNLLFTNWLNYYVYQETPYDLGNYVKR
;
A
#
# COMPACT_ATOMS: atom_id res chain seq x y z
N MET A 1 -14.26 -0.17 -14.28
CA MET A 1 -15.54 0.46 -14.64
C MET A 1 -16.62 -0.61 -14.63
N PRO A 2 -17.77 -0.38 -13.99
CA PRO A 2 -18.87 -1.35 -13.96
C PRO A 2 -19.47 -1.57 -15.35
N ILE A 3 -19.97 -2.78 -15.58
CA ILE A 3 -20.73 -3.11 -16.78
C ILE A 3 -22.21 -2.80 -16.53
N LYS A 4 -22.84 -2.08 -17.45
CA LYS A 4 -24.29 -1.86 -17.47
C LYS A 4 -24.93 -3.07 -18.13
N ILE A 5 -25.79 -3.79 -17.41
CA ILE A 5 -26.53 -4.94 -17.94
C ILE A 5 -28.03 -4.76 -17.68
N PRO A 6 -28.90 -5.42 -18.47
CA PRO A 6 -30.33 -5.43 -18.19
C PRO A 6 -30.65 -5.98 -16.79
N ASP A 7 -31.60 -5.36 -16.08
CA ASP A 7 -31.91 -5.67 -14.68
C ASP A 7 -32.25 -7.15 -14.42
N HIS A 8 -32.74 -7.87 -15.43
CA HIS A 8 -33.16 -9.27 -15.36
C HIS A 8 -32.19 -10.26 -16.01
N LEU A 9 -30.94 -9.87 -16.30
CA LEU A 9 -29.96 -10.81 -16.86
C LEU A 9 -29.54 -11.84 -15.79
N PRO A 10 -29.70 -13.16 -16.00
CA PRO A 10 -29.35 -14.18 -15.00
C PRO A 10 -27.88 -14.13 -14.55
N ALA A 11 -26.98 -13.66 -15.42
CA ALA A 11 -25.57 -13.46 -15.07
C ALA A 11 -25.37 -12.47 -13.91
N LYS A 12 -26.34 -11.61 -13.59
CA LYS A 12 -26.28 -10.66 -12.48
C LYS A 12 -26.05 -11.34 -11.14
N GLU A 13 -26.74 -12.45 -10.87
CA GLU A 13 -26.63 -13.18 -9.60
C GLU A 13 -25.24 -13.81 -9.46
N ILE A 14 -24.78 -14.51 -10.50
CA ILE A 14 -23.45 -15.12 -10.56
C ILE A 14 -22.34 -14.07 -10.37
N LEU A 15 -22.42 -12.96 -11.11
CA LEU A 15 -21.43 -11.88 -11.01
C LEU A 15 -21.43 -11.24 -9.61
N ASN A 16 -22.59 -11.08 -8.96
CA ASN A 16 -22.65 -10.56 -7.60
C ASN A 16 -22.05 -11.54 -6.58
N GLU A 17 -22.25 -12.85 -6.74
CA GLU A 17 -21.62 -13.88 -5.90
C GLU A 17 -20.08 -13.88 -6.02
N GLU A 18 -19.56 -13.55 -7.20
CA GLU A 18 -18.12 -13.35 -7.48
C GLU A 18 -17.61 -11.94 -7.08
N ASN A 19 -18.43 -11.14 -6.38
CA ASN A 19 -18.15 -9.74 -6.03
C ASN A 19 -17.80 -8.85 -7.24
N ILE A 20 -18.29 -9.22 -8.43
CA ILE A 20 -18.25 -8.41 -9.63
C ILE A 20 -19.40 -7.42 -9.58
N PHE A 21 -19.05 -6.15 -9.32
CA PHE A 21 -20.03 -5.09 -9.26
C PHE A 21 -20.73 -4.87 -10.61
N VAL A 22 -22.01 -5.23 -10.64
CA VAL A 22 -22.94 -4.96 -11.73
C VAL A 22 -23.80 -3.75 -11.35
N MET A 23 -23.96 -2.81 -12.27
CA MET A 23 -24.77 -1.61 -12.02
C MET A 23 -26.09 -1.67 -12.77
N ASP A 24 -27.18 -1.46 -12.03
CA ASP A 24 -28.52 -1.28 -12.59
C ASP A 24 -28.60 0.00 -13.41
N GLU A 25 -29.42 -0.01 -14.47
CA GLU A 25 -29.48 1.12 -15.41
C GLU A 25 -29.80 2.44 -14.69
N SER A 26 -30.65 2.39 -13.66
CA SER A 26 -31.08 3.53 -12.86
C SER A 26 -29.95 4.19 -12.05
N ARG A 27 -28.97 3.42 -11.58
CA ARG A 27 -27.82 3.91 -10.79
C ARG A 27 -26.71 4.49 -11.66
N ALA A 28 -26.62 4.06 -12.92
CA ALA A 28 -25.64 4.56 -13.88
C ALA A 28 -25.88 6.02 -14.28
N TYR A 29 -27.14 6.48 -14.26
CA TYR A 29 -27.50 7.86 -14.60
C TYR A 29 -27.28 8.88 -13.48
N SER A 30 -27.04 8.44 -12.24
CA SER A 30 -26.87 9.33 -11.07
C SER A 30 -25.42 9.49 -10.59
N GLN A 31 -24.44 8.94 -11.31
CA GLN A 31 -23.04 9.06 -10.91
C GLN A 31 -22.43 10.39 -11.38
N ASP A 32 -22.25 11.31 -10.45
CA ASP A 32 -21.28 12.39 -10.62
C ASP A 32 -19.89 11.88 -10.25
N ILE A 33 -18.98 11.89 -11.23
CA ILE A 33 -17.58 11.52 -11.05
C ILE A 33 -16.79 12.79 -10.77
N ARG A 34 -16.23 12.90 -9.56
CA ARG A 34 -15.28 13.96 -9.19
C ARG A 34 -13.85 13.42 -9.10
N PRO A 35 -12.82 14.28 -9.21
CA PRO A 35 -11.45 13.88 -8.91
C PRO A 35 -11.30 13.32 -7.49
N LEU A 36 -10.50 12.27 -7.36
CA LEU A 36 -10.16 11.66 -6.08
C LEU A 36 -8.96 12.35 -5.45
N LYS A 37 -9.09 12.78 -4.20
CA LYS A 37 -8.01 13.35 -3.41
C LYS A 37 -7.25 12.24 -2.70
N ILE A 38 -6.01 12.02 -3.13
CA ILE A 38 -5.10 11.06 -2.52
C ILE A 38 -3.98 11.81 -1.81
N VAL A 39 -3.65 11.40 -0.59
CA VAL A 39 -2.52 11.94 0.15
C VAL A 39 -1.45 10.88 0.39
N ILE A 40 -0.19 11.18 0.11
CA ILE A 40 0.93 10.23 0.27
C ILE A 40 1.87 10.76 1.34
N LEU A 41 1.90 10.10 2.49
CA LEU A 41 2.95 10.29 3.50
C LEU A 41 4.19 9.51 3.08
N ASN A 42 5.11 10.19 2.41
CA ASN A 42 6.33 9.59 1.88
C ASN A 42 7.42 9.63 2.96
N LEU A 43 7.71 8.48 3.56
CA LEU A 43 8.75 8.26 4.58
C LEU A 43 10.03 7.65 4.00
N MET A 44 10.06 7.39 2.69
CA MET A 44 11.23 6.82 2.01
C MET A 44 12.39 7.81 1.95
N PRO A 45 13.64 7.31 1.91
CA PRO A 45 14.82 8.17 1.93
C PRO A 45 15.00 8.91 0.61
N ILE A 46 14.72 8.28 -0.52
CA ILE A 46 14.78 8.89 -1.85
C ILE A 46 13.34 9.13 -2.32
N LYS A 47 12.86 10.36 -2.11
CA LYS A 47 11.45 10.72 -2.25
C LYS A 47 10.99 10.60 -3.70
N GLU A 48 11.79 11.10 -4.63
CA GLU A 48 11.52 11.21 -6.06
C GLU A 48 11.32 9.84 -6.74
N ILE A 49 12.10 8.83 -6.33
CA ILE A 49 11.95 7.44 -6.81
C ILE A 49 10.59 6.89 -6.37
N THR A 50 10.27 7.04 -5.08
CA THR A 50 9.02 6.54 -4.48
C THR A 50 7.80 7.25 -5.06
N GLU A 51 7.90 8.56 -5.29
CA GLU A 51 6.87 9.35 -5.98
C GLU A 51 6.60 8.76 -7.37
N THR A 52 7.65 8.54 -8.16
CA THR A 52 7.51 8.00 -9.52
C THR A 52 6.87 6.61 -9.51
N GLN A 53 7.29 5.74 -8.61
CA GLN A 53 6.76 4.39 -8.44
C GLN A 53 5.26 4.38 -8.12
N LEU A 54 4.85 5.15 -7.11
CA LEU A 54 3.45 5.22 -6.69
C LEU A 54 2.57 5.94 -7.71
N LEU A 55 3.02 7.06 -8.25
CA LEU A 55 2.27 7.82 -9.26
C LEU A 55 2.07 7.02 -10.55
N ARG A 56 3.02 6.16 -10.94
CA ARG A 56 2.85 5.26 -12.08
C ARG A 56 1.70 4.28 -11.89
N LEU A 57 1.54 3.74 -10.67
CA LEU A 57 0.47 2.80 -10.34
C LEU A 57 -0.88 3.51 -10.20
N LEU A 58 -0.92 4.67 -9.52
CA LEU A 58 -2.13 5.48 -9.38
C LEU A 58 -2.63 6.04 -10.72
N GLY A 59 -1.70 6.33 -11.64
CA GLY A 59 -2.01 6.78 -13.00
C GLY A 59 -2.61 5.69 -13.91
N ASN A 60 -2.58 4.42 -13.51
CA ASN A 60 -3.17 3.32 -14.29
C ASN A 60 -4.66 3.11 -13.97
N SER A 61 -5.43 4.20 -14.02
CA SER A 61 -6.87 4.22 -13.76
C SER A 61 -7.54 5.28 -14.64
N PRO A 62 -8.77 5.05 -15.14
CA PRO A 62 -9.54 6.08 -15.83
C PRO A 62 -10.05 7.18 -14.87
N LEU A 63 -9.91 7.01 -13.55
CA LEU A 63 -10.33 7.98 -12.55
C LEU A 63 -9.32 9.12 -12.46
N GLN A 64 -9.79 10.37 -12.39
CA GLN A 64 -8.92 11.50 -12.13
C GLN A 64 -8.46 11.47 -10.67
N VAL A 65 -7.15 11.58 -10.43
CA VAL A 65 -6.54 11.55 -9.10
C VAL A 65 -5.75 12.84 -8.87
N GLU A 66 -6.08 13.56 -7.80
CA GLU A 66 -5.33 14.71 -7.27
C GLU A 66 -4.46 14.23 -6.11
N VAL A 67 -3.13 14.29 -6.28
CA VAL A 67 -2.18 13.83 -5.25
C VAL A 67 -1.63 14.99 -4.45
N SER A 68 -1.65 14.88 -3.13
CA SER A 68 -0.88 15.72 -2.19
C SER A 68 0.23 14.90 -1.54
N LEU A 69 1.45 15.42 -1.52
CA LEU A 69 2.59 14.77 -0.87
C LEU A 69 2.76 15.34 0.55
N LEU A 70 2.93 14.45 1.53
CA LEU A 70 3.20 14.78 2.92
C LEU A 70 4.57 14.24 3.34
N TYR A 71 5.20 14.99 4.24
CA TYR A 71 6.40 14.57 4.96
C TYR A 71 6.28 14.97 6.44
N PRO A 72 6.93 14.25 7.36
CA PRO A 72 7.00 14.66 8.75
C PRO A 72 7.81 15.95 8.89
N ASN A 73 7.23 16.97 9.51
CA ASN A 73 7.89 18.25 9.74
C ASN A 73 9.07 18.12 10.73
N THR A 74 9.00 17.13 11.63
CA THR A 74 10.05 16.86 12.62
C THR A 74 11.26 16.13 12.06
N HIS A 75 11.24 15.73 10.78
CA HIS A 75 12.31 14.94 10.16
C HIS A 75 13.14 15.72 9.14
N VAL A 76 14.46 15.79 9.37
CA VAL A 76 15.40 16.34 8.39
C VAL A 76 15.75 15.26 7.36
N SER A 77 15.26 15.42 6.12
CA SER A 77 15.63 14.52 5.03
C SER A 77 17.13 14.63 4.71
N LYS A 78 17.81 13.49 4.62
CA LYS A 78 19.25 13.44 4.31
C LYS A 78 19.55 13.37 2.83
N ASN A 79 18.61 12.84 2.03
CA ASN A 79 18.87 12.48 0.62
C ASN A 79 17.99 13.23 -0.39
N THR A 80 17.05 14.06 0.08
CA THR A 80 16.18 14.86 -0.79
C THR A 80 16.45 16.34 -0.55
N SER A 81 16.48 17.12 -1.63
CA SER A 81 16.77 18.55 -1.55
C SER A 81 15.69 19.31 -0.79
N HIS A 82 16.09 20.38 -0.09
CA HIS A 82 15.14 21.22 0.63
C HIS A 82 14.21 21.94 -0.35
N GLU A 83 14.71 22.26 -1.54
CA GLU A 83 13.97 22.88 -2.63
C GLU A 83 12.82 21.98 -3.12
N HIS A 84 13.04 20.67 -3.28
CA HIS A 84 12.00 19.72 -3.68
C HIS A 84 10.91 19.60 -2.62
N LEU A 85 11.29 19.45 -1.35
CA LEU A 85 10.35 19.38 -0.24
C LEU A 85 9.51 20.67 -0.14
N HIS A 86 10.15 21.84 -0.18
CA HIS A 86 9.43 23.11 -0.10
C HIS A 86 8.50 23.36 -1.31
N ALA A 87 8.85 22.87 -2.49
CA ALA A 87 8.05 23.11 -3.70
C ALA A 87 6.82 22.19 -3.80
N PHE A 88 6.93 20.94 -3.34
CA PHE A 88 5.94 19.89 -3.66
C PHE A 88 5.30 19.21 -2.44
N TYR A 89 5.89 19.36 -1.25
CA TYR A 89 5.39 18.71 -0.05
C TYR A 89 4.66 19.68 0.88
N LYS A 90 3.65 19.14 1.56
CA LYS A 90 2.94 19.80 2.65
C LYS A 90 3.29 19.12 3.97
N THR A 91 3.16 19.87 5.05
CA THR A 91 3.21 19.37 6.42
C THR A 91 1.83 18.91 6.88
N PHE A 92 1.77 18.13 7.97
CA PHE A 92 0.49 17.71 8.55
C PHE A 92 -0.39 18.90 8.97
N ASP A 93 0.21 19.97 9.51
CA ASP A 93 -0.50 21.17 9.93
C ASP A 93 -1.30 21.84 8.80
N GLU A 94 -0.81 21.75 7.56
CA GLU A 94 -1.47 22.32 6.38
C GLU A 94 -2.66 21.49 5.90
N VAL A 95 -2.71 20.20 6.24
CA VAL A 95 -3.73 19.26 5.74
C VAL A 95 -4.68 18.72 6.80
N LYS A 96 -4.40 18.91 8.09
CA LYS A 96 -5.20 18.34 9.19
C LYS A 96 -6.69 18.72 9.18
N ASN A 97 -7.04 19.87 8.59
CA ASN A 97 -8.43 20.33 8.43
C ASN A 97 -9.06 19.91 7.10
N GLN A 98 -8.37 19.12 6.29
CA GLN A 98 -8.85 18.60 5.01
C GLN A 98 -9.30 17.14 5.16
N LYS A 99 -10.03 16.66 4.16
CA LYS A 99 -10.41 15.26 4.02
C LYS A 99 -9.90 14.72 2.69
N PHE A 100 -9.57 13.44 2.67
CA PHE A 100 -9.06 12.75 1.51
C PHE A 100 -9.85 11.47 1.27
N ASP A 101 -9.88 11.04 0.01
CA ASP A 101 -10.55 9.80 -0.36
C ASP A 101 -9.63 8.62 -0.07
N GLY A 102 -8.32 8.79 -0.24
CA GLY A 102 -7.34 7.76 0.07
C GLY A 102 -6.04 8.32 0.61
N MET A 103 -5.34 7.50 1.39
CA MET A 103 -4.01 7.81 1.91
C MET A 103 -3.05 6.66 1.64
N ILE A 104 -1.78 6.98 1.35
CA ILE A 104 -0.69 6.00 1.31
C ILE A 104 0.35 6.40 2.35
N ILE A 105 0.73 5.47 3.22
CA ILE A 105 1.87 5.60 4.15
C ILE A 105 2.96 4.64 3.69
N THR A 106 4.10 5.17 3.24
CA THR A 106 5.17 4.36 2.65
C THR A 106 6.00 3.63 3.70
N GLY A 107 6.90 2.76 3.24
CA GLY A 107 7.99 2.24 4.06
C GLY A 107 8.96 3.32 4.50
N ALA A 108 9.86 2.95 5.42
CA ALA A 108 10.91 3.80 5.94
C ALA A 108 12.13 2.96 6.38
N PRO A 109 13.38 3.46 6.23
CA PRO A 109 14.60 2.69 6.48
C PRO A 109 15.00 2.70 7.98
N ILE A 110 14.04 2.43 8.86
CA ILE A 110 14.16 2.59 10.33
C ILE A 110 13.63 1.37 11.12
N GLU A 111 13.29 0.29 10.44
CA GLU A 111 12.66 -0.89 11.02
C GLU A 111 13.43 -1.57 12.17
N LYS A 112 14.75 -1.35 12.29
CA LYS A 112 15.56 -1.89 13.39
C LYS A 112 15.33 -1.17 14.72
N LEU A 113 14.78 0.04 14.70
CA LEU A 113 14.40 0.79 15.90
C LEU A 113 13.07 0.27 16.44
N GLU A 114 12.88 0.30 17.75
CA GLU A 114 11.53 0.19 18.34
C GLU A 114 10.67 1.37 17.87
N PHE A 115 9.35 1.19 17.77
CA PHE A 115 8.47 2.21 17.21
C PHE A 115 8.59 3.55 17.96
N GLU A 116 8.58 3.52 19.29
CA GLU A 116 8.70 4.68 20.17
C GLU A 116 10.06 5.37 20.10
N ALA A 117 11.09 4.68 19.59
CA ALA A 117 12.42 5.25 19.41
C ALA A 117 12.57 6.02 18.09
N VAL A 118 11.54 6.00 17.22
CA VAL A 118 11.54 6.73 15.96
C VAL A 118 11.29 8.21 16.23
N THR A 119 12.14 9.09 15.67
CA THR A 119 12.13 10.52 15.98
C THR A 119 10.81 11.23 15.68
N TYR A 120 10.09 10.75 14.66
CA TYR A 120 8.79 11.29 14.22
C TYR A 120 7.62 10.38 14.64
N TRP A 121 7.80 9.49 15.62
CA TRP A 121 6.76 8.53 16.03
C TRP A 121 5.48 9.22 16.49
N GLU A 122 5.58 10.23 17.37
CA GLU A 122 4.39 10.93 17.87
C GLU A 122 3.66 11.69 16.76
N GLU A 123 4.38 12.31 15.83
CA GLU A 123 3.78 12.94 14.64
C GLU A 123 3.09 11.89 13.75
N LEU A 124 3.71 10.73 13.54
CA LEU A 124 3.11 9.64 12.78
C LEU A 124 1.84 9.10 13.46
N ARG A 125 1.83 8.96 14.79
CA ARG A 125 0.63 8.58 15.55
C ARG A 125 -0.49 9.60 15.39
N GLU A 126 -0.18 10.90 15.42
CA GLU A 126 -1.16 11.95 15.18
C GLU A 126 -1.77 11.84 13.77
N ILE A 127 -0.93 11.66 12.74
CA ILE A 127 -1.39 11.47 11.36
C ILE A 127 -2.24 10.20 11.21
N MET A 128 -1.82 9.08 11.80
CA MET A 128 -2.57 7.83 11.74
C MET A 128 -3.93 7.94 12.44
N ASN A 129 -3.99 8.62 13.60
CA ASN A 129 -5.26 8.93 14.28
C ASN A 129 -6.17 9.80 13.42
N TRP A 130 -5.64 10.87 12.83
CA TRP A 130 -6.38 11.73 11.91
C TRP A 130 -6.93 10.95 10.70
N SER A 131 -6.16 10.00 10.17
CA SER A 131 -6.56 9.23 9.00
C SER A 131 -7.86 8.44 9.21
N VAL A 132 -8.15 8.00 10.44
CA VAL A 132 -9.35 7.21 10.78
C VAL A 132 -10.65 7.96 10.47
N ASP A 133 -10.65 9.27 10.69
CA ASP A 133 -11.82 10.15 10.57
C ASP A 133 -11.81 11.00 9.29
N ASN A 134 -10.62 11.27 8.73
CA ASN A 134 -10.43 12.20 7.62
C ASN A 134 -10.07 11.54 6.29
N VAL A 135 -9.83 10.23 6.27
CA VAL A 135 -9.51 9.46 5.06
C VAL A 135 -10.46 8.27 4.93
N THR A 136 -11.01 8.03 3.74
CA THR A 136 -11.89 6.86 3.53
C THR A 136 -11.12 5.54 3.62
N SER A 137 -9.96 5.42 2.97
CA SER A 137 -9.11 4.23 3.02
C SER A 137 -7.61 4.57 3.01
N THR A 138 -6.86 3.95 3.92
CA THR A 138 -5.41 4.14 4.07
C THR A 138 -4.66 2.85 3.72
N LEU A 139 -3.78 2.92 2.72
CA LEU A 139 -2.86 1.87 2.32
C LEU A 139 -1.49 2.08 2.99
N HIS A 140 -1.03 1.11 3.75
CA HIS A 140 0.24 1.14 4.46
C HIS A 140 1.22 0.16 3.82
N ILE A 141 2.45 0.57 3.58
CA ILE A 141 3.46 -0.20 2.83
C ILE A 141 4.68 -0.49 3.71
N CYS A 142 5.18 -1.72 3.69
CA CYS A 142 6.38 -2.20 4.38
C CYS A 142 6.41 -1.77 5.86
N TRP A 143 7.39 -0.95 6.28
CA TRP A 143 7.45 -0.46 7.66
C TRP A 143 6.21 0.38 8.05
N GLY A 144 5.63 1.13 7.11
CA GLY A 144 4.36 1.82 7.33
C GLY A 144 3.22 0.84 7.66
N ALA A 145 3.23 -0.35 7.07
CA ALA A 145 2.28 -1.42 7.39
C ALA A 145 2.45 -1.91 8.83
N GLN A 146 3.70 -2.13 9.26
CA GLN A 146 4.02 -2.51 10.64
C GLN A 146 3.63 -1.42 11.64
N ALA A 147 3.93 -0.15 11.34
CA ALA A 147 3.57 0.99 12.16
C ALA A 147 2.05 1.13 12.33
N GLY A 148 1.29 0.96 11.24
CA GLY A 148 -0.17 0.99 11.26
C GLY A 148 -0.77 -0.18 12.04
N LEU A 149 -0.27 -1.41 11.83
CA LEU A 149 -0.68 -2.60 12.59
C LEU A 149 -0.40 -2.43 14.09
N TYR A 150 0.76 -1.88 14.44
CA TYR A 150 1.11 -1.61 15.82
C TYR A 150 0.23 -0.54 16.46
N HIS A 151 0.09 0.62 15.82
CA HIS A 151 -0.64 1.75 16.39
C HIS A 151 -2.14 1.49 16.51
N HIS A 152 -2.76 0.86 15.50
CA HIS A 152 -4.21 0.64 15.49
C HIS A 152 -4.63 -0.65 16.22
N TYR A 153 -3.77 -1.66 16.27
CA TYR A 153 -4.15 -3.01 16.73
C TYR A 153 -3.19 -3.62 17.75
N GLY A 154 -2.11 -2.95 18.12
CA GLY A 154 -1.13 -3.43 19.10
C GLY A 154 -0.25 -4.59 18.59
N ILE A 155 -0.20 -4.84 17.28
CA ILE A 155 0.58 -5.93 16.70
C ILE A 155 2.04 -5.51 16.59
N ASN A 156 2.93 -6.24 17.28
CA ASN A 156 4.36 -5.95 17.28
C ASN A 156 5.06 -6.43 16.01
N LYS A 157 6.26 -5.87 15.78
CA LYS A 157 7.22 -6.38 14.79
C LYS A 157 8.34 -7.15 15.47
N TYR A 158 8.90 -8.10 14.75
CA TYR A 158 9.96 -8.99 15.21
C TYR A 158 11.14 -8.94 14.26
N ARG A 159 12.35 -8.93 14.78
CA ARG A 159 13.56 -8.99 13.96
C ARG A 159 13.70 -10.36 13.32
N LEU A 160 14.03 -10.36 12.03
CA LEU A 160 14.44 -11.56 11.30
C LEU A 160 15.93 -11.82 11.51
N ASP A 161 16.31 -13.09 11.46
CA ASP A 161 17.72 -13.50 11.56
C ASP A 161 18.55 -12.98 10.39
N GLN A 162 17.93 -12.85 9.22
CA GLN A 162 18.51 -12.34 7.98
C GLN A 162 17.53 -11.37 7.30
N LYS A 163 18.05 -10.49 6.43
CA LYS A 163 17.19 -9.60 5.64
C LYS A 163 16.34 -10.47 4.71
N LEU A 164 15.01 -10.34 4.77
CA LEU A 164 14.14 -10.87 3.75
C LEU A 164 14.25 -9.95 2.53
N PHE A 165 14.88 -10.45 1.48
CA PHE A 165 15.31 -9.62 0.35
C PHE A 165 15.19 -10.40 -0.96
N GLY A 166 14.25 -10.00 -1.82
CA GLY A 166 13.99 -10.71 -3.07
C GLY A 166 12.55 -10.57 -3.57
N VAL A 167 12.17 -11.45 -4.50
CA VAL A 167 10.81 -11.60 -5.03
C VAL A 167 10.29 -12.98 -4.68
N PHE A 168 9.20 -13.04 -3.93
CA PHE A 168 8.71 -14.27 -3.32
C PHE A 168 7.34 -14.63 -3.89
N ASP A 169 7.02 -15.93 -3.88
CA ASP A 169 5.72 -16.46 -4.25
C ASP A 169 4.73 -16.26 -3.09
N HIS A 170 3.52 -15.83 -3.43
CA HIS A 170 2.42 -15.53 -2.54
C HIS A 170 1.15 -16.24 -2.99
N THR A 171 0.31 -16.61 -2.04
CA THR A 171 -1.01 -17.19 -2.29
C THR A 171 -2.13 -16.27 -1.81
N VAL A 172 -3.31 -16.41 -2.40
CA VAL A 172 -4.55 -15.77 -1.93
C VAL A 172 -5.20 -16.64 -0.85
N GLU A 173 -5.40 -16.09 0.35
CA GLU A 173 -6.01 -16.82 1.48
C GLU A 173 -7.55 -16.74 1.48
N LYS A 174 -8.10 -15.71 0.82
CA LYS A 174 -9.55 -15.47 0.78
C LYS A 174 -10.02 -15.15 -0.62
N GLN A 175 -10.91 -16.00 -1.11
CA GLN A 175 -11.61 -15.81 -2.37
C GLN A 175 -12.63 -14.66 -2.27
N ASN A 176 -12.96 -14.07 -3.42
CA ASN A 176 -13.97 -13.02 -3.56
C ASN A 176 -13.69 -11.74 -2.75
N VAL A 177 -12.43 -11.42 -2.43
CA VAL A 177 -12.10 -10.14 -1.78
C VAL A 177 -11.87 -9.07 -2.85
N LYS A 178 -12.59 -7.93 -2.76
CA LYS A 178 -12.51 -6.85 -3.77
C LYS A 178 -11.08 -6.38 -4.06
N LEU A 179 -10.21 -6.36 -3.05
CA LEU A 179 -8.81 -5.94 -3.17
C LEU A 179 -8.00 -6.89 -4.06
N LEU A 180 -8.30 -8.18 -4.00
CA LEU A 180 -7.59 -9.25 -4.71
C LEU A 180 -8.28 -9.65 -6.02
N ARG A 181 -9.25 -8.87 -6.47
CA ARG A 181 -9.98 -9.18 -7.70
C ARG A 181 -9.02 -9.26 -8.90
N GLY A 182 -9.03 -10.40 -9.59
CA GLY A 182 -8.17 -10.65 -10.74
C GLY A 182 -6.74 -11.06 -10.40
N PHE A 183 -6.40 -11.21 -9.11
CA PHE A 183 -5.17 -11.89 -8.73
C PHE A 183 -5.27 -13.36 -9.15
N ASP A 184 -4.15 -13.88 -9.63
CA ASP A 184 -3.93 -15.33 -9.74
C ASP A 184 -3.88 -15.97 -8.33
N ASP A 185 -4.16 -17.26 -8.25
CA ASP A 185 -4.08 -18.03 -6.98
C ASP A 185 -2.68 -17.99 -6.37
N GLU A 186 -1.65 -17.99 -7.23
CA GLU A 186 -0.24 -17.83 -6.88
C GLU A 186 0.37 -16.67 -7.67
N PHE A 187 1.15 -15.82 -7.01
CA PHE A 187 1.73 -14.64 -7.63
C PHE A 187 3.02 -14.17 -6.96
N LEU A 188 3.75 -13.29 -7.63
CA LEU A 188 5.05 -12.80 -7.15
C LEU A 188 4.95 -11.38 -6.59
N ALA A 189 5.53 -11.14 -5.42
CA ALA A 189 5.72 -9.79 -4.88
C ALA A 189 7.11 -9.60 -4.23
N PRO A 190 7.72 -8.41 -4.36
CA PRO A 190 9.03 -8.14 -3.77
C PRO A 190 8.92 -7.83 -2.27
N HIS A 191 9.94 -8.24 -1.52
CA HIS A 191 10.13 -7.90 -0.10
C HIS A 191 11.58 -7.42 0.13
N SER A 192 11.74 -6.40 0.98
CA SER A 192 13.05 -5.90 1.41
C SER A 192 12.95 -5.36 2.83
N ARG A 193 13.17 -6.23 3.84
CA ARG A 193 12.98 -5.90 5.25
C ARG A 193 13.78 -6.80 6.19
N HIS A 194 14.14 -6.28 7.36
CA HIS A 194 14.81 -6.94 8.48
C HIS A 194 13.85 -7.28 9.63
N THR A 195 12.59 -6.88 9.52
CA THR A 195 11.56 -7.18 10.51
C THR A 195 10.29 -7.69 9.87
N ASP A 196 9.48 -8.39 10.65
CA ASP A 196 8.20 -8.93 10.23
C ASP A 196 7.13 -8.84 11.32
N VAL A 197 5.88 -9.02 10.92
CA VAL A 197 4.75 -9.32 11.81
C VAL A 197 4.48 -10.81 11.81
N ARG A 198 3.80 -11.32 12.84
CA ARG A 198 3.43 -12.73 12.90
C ARG A 198 1.96 -12.92 12.55
N ARG A 199 1.68 -13.96 11.76
CA ARG A 199 0.31 -14.38 11.44
C ARG A 199 -0.53 -14.63 12.70
N GLU A 200 0.04 -15.29 13.69
CA GLU A 200 -0.63 -15.62 14.97
C GLU A 200 -1.11 -14.39 15.75
N ASP A 201 -0.37 -13.27 15.67
CA ASP A 201 -0.76 -12.01 16.34
C ASP A 201 -1.90 -11.32 15.59
N ILE A 202 -1.90 -11.39 14.25
CA ILE A 202 -2.95 -10.81 13.41
C ILE A 202 -4.26 -11.59 13.55
N GLU A 203 -4.20 -12.92 13.55
CA GLU A 203 -5.39 -13.79 13.64
C GLU A 203 -6.11 -13.67 15.00
N GLN A 204 -5.46 -13.15 16.03
CA GLN A 204 -6.09 -12.83 17.32
C GLN A 204 -6.93 -11.55 17.28
N VAL A 205 -6.79 -10.71 16.25
CA VAL A 205 -7.52 -9.45 16.10
C VAL A 205 -8.74 -9.65 15.22
N ASN A 206 -9.93 -9.66 15.83
CA ASN A 206 -11.20 -9.91 15.14
C ASN A 206 -11.51 -8.93 13.99
N ASP A 207 -10.97 -7.72 14.03
CA ASP A 207 -11.23 -6.68 13.03
C ASP A 207 -10.31 -6.76 11.81
N LEU A 208 -9.31 -7.65 11.82
CA LEU A 208 -8.35 -7.86 10.74
C LEU A 208 -8.61 -9.16 9.99
N GLU A 209 -8.17 -9.18 8.74
CA GLU A 209 -8.17 -10.35 7.89
C GLU A 209 -6.85 -10.44 7.13
N VAL A 210 -6.18 -11.60 7.23
CA VAL A 210 -5.06 -11.95 6.36
C VAL A 210 -5.62 -12.33 4.99
N LEU A 211 -5.17 -11.63 3.95
CA LEU A 211 -5.65 -11.79 2.58
C LEU A 211 -4.64 -12.54 1.70
N SER A 212 -3.35 -12.41 1.99
CA SER A 212 -2.30 -13.10 1.25
C SER A 212 -1.06 -13.36 2.11
N VAL A 213 -0.44 -14.51 1.90
CA VAL A 213 0.76 -14.99 2.60
C VAL A 213 1.77 -15.57 1.61
N SER A 214 2.98 -15.79 2.07
CA SER A 214 4.04 -16.55 1.42
C SER A 214 4.63 -17.52 2.44
N ASP A 215 4.94 -18.74 2.01
CA ASP A 215 5.63 -19.71 2.85
C ASP A 215 7.03 -19.24 3.25
N GLU A 216 7.69 -18.44 2.39
CA GLU A 216 9.04 -17.92 2.61
C GLU A 216 9.04 -16.48 3.16
N ALA A 217 8.13 -15.64 2.68
CA ALA A 217 8.06 -14.22 3.02
C ALA A 217 7.01 -13.86 4.07
N GLY A 218 6.29 -14.85 4.64
CA GLY A 218 5.30 -14.62 5.69
C GLY A 218 4.06 -13.85 5.23
N VAL A 219 3.46 -13.08 6.14
CA VAL A 219 2.24 -12.31 5.83
C VAL A 219 2.55 -11.21 4.84
N TYR A 220 1.76 -11.11 3.76
CA TYR A 220 1.94 -10.10 2.72
C TYR A 220 0.85 -9.02 2.72
N ILE A 221 -0.44 -9.40 2.64
CA ILE A 221 -1.55 -8.45 2.66
C ILE A 221 -2.47 -8.75 3.85
N VAL A 222 -2.75 -7.71 4.64
CA VAL A 222 -3.76 -7.69 5.70
C VAL A 222 -4.71 -6.52 5.43
N ALA A 223 -6.00 -6.68 5.72
CA ALA A 223 -6.95 -5.58 5.67
C ALA A 223 -7.85 -5.57 6.91
N SER A 224 -8.32 -4.39 7.29
CA SER A 224 -9.42 -4.27 8.24
C SER A 224 -10.72 -4.69 7.56
N LYS A 225 -11.62 -5.36 8.29
CA LYS A 225 -12.92 -5.84 7.76
C LYS A 225 -13.81 -4.72 7.23
N ASN A 226 -13.63 -3.50 7.73
CA ASN A 226 -14.34 -2.31 7.26
C ASN A 226 -13.70 -1.65 6.03
N GLY A 227 -12.58 -2.18 5.50
CA GLY A 227 -11.87 -1.67 4.32
C GLY A 227 -11.15 -0.33 4.51
N LYS A 228 -11.19 0.27 5.71
CA LYS A 228 -10.56 1.56 5.97
C LYS A 228 -9.04 1.48 6.01
N GLN A 229 -8.46 0.32 6.30
CA GLN A 229 -7.02 0.18 6.47
C GLN A 229 -6.54 -1.09 5.78
N ILE A 230 -5.51 -0.94 4.95
CA ILE A 230 -4.87 -2.04 4.22
C ILE A 230 -3.38 -1.97 4.52
N PHE A 231 -2.78 -3.12 4.75
CA PHE A 231 -1.39 -3.29 5.17
C PHE A 231 -0.70 -4.24 4.21
N VAL A 232 0.31 -3.75 3.51
CA VAL A 232 1.09 -4.49 2.52
C VAL A 232 2.53 -4.53 3.01
N THR A 233 3.01 -5.67 3.47
CA THR A 233 4.34 -5.79 4.09
C THR A 233 5.48 -5.85 3.06
N GLY A 234 5.15 -6.14 1.80
CA GLY A 234 6.07 -6.10 0.67
C GLY A 234 6.07 -4.75 -0.06
N HIS A 235 6.67 -4.73 -1.25
CA HIS A 235 6.95 -3.53 -2.03
C HIS A 235 6.45 -3.60 -3.48
N SER A 236 5.16 -3.83 -3.68
CA SER A 236 4.57 -3.94 -5.02
C SER A 236 4.82 -2.72 -5.92
N GLU A 237 5.12 -1.56 -5.34
CA GLU A 237 5.48 -0.34 -6.06
C GLU A 237 6.87 -0.37 -6.71
N TYR A 238 7.75 -1.29 -6.32
CA TYR A 238 9.14 -1.29 -6.77
C TYR A 238 9.28 -1.41 -8.29
N ASP A 239 10.23 -0.64 -8.80
CA ASP A 239 10.71 -0.76 -10.17
C ASP A 239 11.61 -1.98 -10.34
N VAL A 240 11.79 -2.39 -11.59
CA VAL A 240 12.58 -3.59 -11.92
C VAL A 240 14.00 -3.53 -11.39
N THR A 241 14.60 -2.34 -11.22
CA THR A 241 15.98 -2.14 -10.76
C THR A 241 16.10 -1.87 -9.26
N THR A 242 15.00 -1.69 -8.51
CA THR A 242 15.08 -1.20 -7.13
C THR A 242 15.83 -2.15 -6.19
N LEU A 243 15.59 -3.46 -6.30
CA LEU A 243 16.34 -4.44 -5.50
C LEU A 243 17.82 -4.52 -5.91
N GLN A 244 18.14 -4.35 -7.20
CA GLN A 244 19.51 -4.23 -7.68
C GLN A 244 20.21 -3.02 -7.07
N GLU A 245 19.58 -1.85 -7.11
CA GLU A 245 20.13 -0.60 -6.55
C GLU A 245 20.37 -0.71 -5.04
N GLU A 246 19.46 -1.38 -4.30
CA GLU A 246 19.68 -1.68 -2.89
C GLU A 246 20.87 -2.62 -2.65
N TYR A 247 20.98 -3.68 -3.45
CA TYR A 247 22.08 -4.65 -3.36
C TYR A 247 23.43 -3.99 -3.63
N GLU A 248 23.55 -3.24 -4.72
CA GLU A 248 24.77 -2.51 -5.10
C GLU A 248 25.18 -1.49 -4.02
N ARG A 249 24.22 -0.70 -3.52
CA ARG A 249 24.46 0.25 -2.43
C ARG A 249 24.98 -0.42 -1.16
N ASP A 250 24.41 -1.56 -0.79
CA ASP A 250 24.78 -2.26 0.45
C ASP A 250 26.16 -2.95 0.31
N LEU A 251 26.51 -3.44 -0.90
CA LEU A 251 27.86 -3.88 -1.24
C LEU A 251 28.89 -2.75 -1.16
N GLU A 252 28.59 -1.57 -1.71
CA GLU A 252 29.47 -0.40 -1.66
C GLU A 252 29.76 0.06 -0.22
N LYS A 253 28.81 -0.16 0.70
CA LYS A 253 28.99 0.09 2.14
C LYS A 253 29.79 -1.00 2.86
N GLY A 254 30.18 -2.07 2.17
CA GLY A 254 30.88 -3.22 2.76
C GLY A 254 29.99 -4.06 3.69
N LEU A 255 28.67 -3.97 3.55
CA LEU A 255 27.75 -4.80 4.31
C LEU A 255 27.73 -6.22 3.76
N LYS A 256 27.58 -7.21 4.66
CA LYS A 256 27.32 -8.58 4.24
C LYS A 256 25.87 -8.66 3.76
N ILE A 257 25.68 -8.84 2.45
CA ILE A 257 24.37 -8.97 1.80
C ILE A 257 24.41 -10.09 0.77
N ASP A 258 23.36 -10.90 0.76
CA ASP A 258 23.17 -11.95 -0.25
C ASP A 258 22.46 -11.37 -1.49
N LEU A 259 22.53 -12.09 -2.60
CA LEU A 259 21.76 -11.72 -3.80
C LEU A 259 20.26 -11.70 -3.46
N PRO A 260 19.49 -10.74 -4.00
CA PRO A 260 18.04 -10.75 -3.82
C PRO A 260 17.47 -12.07 -4.37
N HIS A 261 16.74 -12.78 -3.51
CA HIS A 261 16.16 -14.08 -3.82
C HIS A 261 15.25 -13.98 -5.04
N ASN A 262 15.37 -14.94 -5.97
CA ASN A 262 14.49 -15.07 -7.14
C ASN A 262 14.30 -13.72 -7.86
N TYR A 263 15.39 -13.01 -8.15
CA TYR A 263 15.36 -11.70 -8.80
C TYR A 263 16.23 -11.63 -10.06
N PHE A 264 17.52 -11.92 -9.92
CA PHE A 264 18.43 -12.01 -11.06
C PHE A 264 18.27 -13.36 -11.78
N PRO A 265 18.23 -13.38 -13.13
CA PRO A 265 18.24 -14.64 -13.86
C PRO A 265 19.46 -15.48 -13.48
N GLN A 266 19.25 -16.76 -13.15
CA GLN A 266 20.31 -17.71 -12.79
C GLN A 266 21.18 -17.25 -11.60
N ASP A 267 20.62 -16.44 -10.70
CA ASP A 267 21.34 -15.86 -9.55
C ASP A 267 22.65 -15.14 -9.96
N ASN A 268 22.60 -14.44 -11.11
CA ASN A 268 23.74 -13.74 -11.68
C ASN A 268 23.47 -12.23 -11.76
N ASP A 269 24.12 -11.45 -10.89
CA ASP A 269 24.00 -9.97 -10.83
C ASP A 269 24.54 -9.24 -12.07
N LYS A 270 25.13 -9.95 -13.04
CA LYS A 270 25.51 -9.40 -14.35
C LYS A 270 24.40 -9.50 -15.40
N LEU A 271 23.32 -10.22 -15.11
CA LEU A 271 22.16 -10.34 -15.99
C LEU A 271 21.06 -9.37 -15.53
N PRO A 272 20.39 -8.65 -16.46
CA PRO A 272 19.37 -7.71 -16.08
C PRO A 272 18.16 -8.41 -15.44
N PRO A 273 17.63 -7.89 -14.31
CA PRO A 273 16.48 -8.46 -13.64
C PRO A 273 15.21 -8.35 -14.49
N ARG A 274 14.25 -9.25 -14.24
CA ARG A 274 12.96 -9.28 -14.95
C ARG A 274 11.85 -8.84 -14.02
N LEU A 275 11.00 -7.94 -14.50
CA LEU A 275 9.85 -7.48 -13.74
C LEU A 275 8.73 -8.52 -13.77
N ARG A 276 8.63 -9.32 -12.71
CA ARG A 276 7.67 -10.43 -12.60
C ARG A 276 6.46 -10.16 -11.71
N TRP A 277 6.45 -9.04 -10.99
CA TRP A 277 5.35 -8.65 -10.09
C TRP A 277 4.42 -7.57 -10.68
N ARG A 278 4.69 -7.10 -11.91
CA ARG A 278 3.97 -5.95 -12.52
C ARG A 278 2.44 -6.13 -12.51
N ALA A 279 1.94 -7.31 -12.86
CA ALA A 279 0.50 -7.53 -13.01
C ALA A 279 -0.22 -7.31 -11.68
N HIS A 280 0.20 -8.02 -10.64
CA HIS A 280 -0.38 -7.96 -9.30
C HIS A 280 -0.16 -6.62 -8.63
N SER A 281 0.96 -5.93 -8.90
CA SER A 281 1.12 -4.53 -8.50
C SER A 281 0.06 -3.62 -9.09
N ASN A 282 -0.20 -3.72 -10.39
CA ASN A 282 -1.23 -2.89 -11.02
C ASN A 282 -2.62 -3.24 -10.47
N LEU A 283 -2.93 -4.54 -10.34
CA LEU A 283 -4.20 -4.99 -9.79
C LEU A 283 -4.41 -4.48 -8.36
N LEU A 284 -3.41 -4.58 -7.48
CA LEU A 284 -3.50 -4.12 -6.09
C LEU A 284 -3.95 -2.64 -6.02
N PHE A 285 -3.23 -1.77 -6.73
CA PHE A 285 -3.47 -0.33 -6.68
C PHE A 285 -4.76 0.07 -7.43
N THR A 286 -5.04 -0.54 -8.57
CA THR A 286 -6.30 -0.32 -9.30
C THR A 286 -7.51 -0.79 -8.48
N ASN A 287 -7.42 -1.94 -7.83
CA ASN A 287 -8.50 -2.47 -6.99
C ASN A 287 -8.70 -1.62 -5.74
N TRP A 288 -7.61 -1.20 -5.07
CA TRP A 288 -7.68 -0.28 -3.94
C TRP A 288 -8.38 1.04 -4.34
N LEU A 289 -7.90 1.69 -5.41
CA LEU A 289 -8.44 2.96 -5.87
C LEU A 289 -9.91 2.86 -6.28
N ASN A 290 -10.32 1.75 -6.91
CA ASN A 290 -11.69 1.58 -7.37
C ASN A 290 -12.64 1.17 -6.23
N TYR A 291 -12.28 0.16 -5.44
CA TYR A 291 -13.21 -0.51 -4.53
C TYR A 291 -13.13 -0.06 -3.07
N TYR A 292 -12.03 0.58 -2.67
CA TYR A 292 -11.82 1.03 -1.29
C TYR A 292 -11.75 2.56 -1.19
N VAL A 293 -11.38 3.22 -2.29
CA VAL A 293 -11.39 4.69 -2.37
C VAL A 293 -12.65 5.16 -3.09
N TYR A 294 -12.77 4.94 -4.40
CA TYR A 294 -13.82 5.56 -5.23
C TYR A 294 -15.25 5.16 -4.84
N GLN A 295 -15.52 3.86 -4.72
CA GLN A 295 -16.89 3.38 -4.48
C GLN A 295 -17.38 3.55 -3.04
N GLU A 296 -16.46 3.71 -2.08
CA GLU A 296 -16.78 3.82 -0.65
C GLU A 296 -16.78 5.28 -0.15
N THR A 297 -16.19 6.19 -0.92
CA THR A 297 -16.13 7.61 -0.58
C THR A 297 -17.44 8.31 -0.97
N PRO A 298 -18.02 9.17 -0.09
CA PRO A 298 -19.17 9.98 -0.45
C PRO A 298 -18.80 11.05 -1.50
N TYR A 299 -19.77 11.42 -2.34
CA TYR A 299 -19.58 12.48 -3.33
C TYR A 299 -19.15 13.80 -2.68
N ASP A 300 -19.79 14.19 -1.56
CA ASP A 300 -19.39 15.33 -0.75
C ASP A 300 -18.63 14.87 0.50
N LEU A 301 -17.34 15.20 0.57
CA LEU A 301 -16.47 14.92 1.72
C LEU A 301 -16.95 15.63 3.01
N GLY A 302 -17.70 16.72 2.89
CA GLY A 302 -18.28 17.46 4.01
C GLY A 302 -19.40 16.69 4.74
N ASN A 303 -20.11 15.79 4.06
CA ASN A 303 -21.32 15.12 4.56
C ASN A 303 -21.07 13.76 5.23
N TYR A 304 -19.86 13.49 5.72
CA TYR A 304 -19.59 12.26 6.48
C TYR A 304 -20.35 12.29 7.82
N VAL A 305 -21.53 11.66 7.86
CA VAL A 305 -22.27 11.40 9.09
C VAL A 305 -21.60 10.21 9.77
N LYS A 306 -21.13 10.41 11.01
CA LYS A 306 -20.55 9.34 11.86
C LYS A 306 -21.50 8.13 11.84
N ARG A 307 -20.99 6.96 11.42
CA ARG A 307 -21.63 5.67 11.66
C ARG A 307 -21.16 5.11 13.00
#